data_AF-A0A7X2J283-F1
#
_entry.id   AF-A0A7X2J283-F1
#
_cell.length_a   1.000
_cell.length_b   1.000
_cell.length_c   1.000
_cell.angle_alpha   90.00
_cell.angle_beta   90.00
_cell.angle_gamma   90.00
#
_symmetry.space_group_name_H-M   'P 1'
#
loop_
_entity.id
_entity.type
_entity.pdbx_description
1 polymer ?
#
loop_
_entity_poly.entity_id
_entity_poly.type
_entity_poly.pdbx_seq_one_letter_code
_entity_poly.pdbx_strand_id
1 'polypeptide(L)' 'MYLNNKHIHLYLPELKGKQIHEIHPVKFGGSPTDSANIIPLSPKEHAEDTRYWNNLMRNLKK' A
#
# COMPACT_ATOMS: atom_id res chain seq x y z
N MET A 1 -15.32 1.45 3.79
CA MET A 1 -15.54 1.58 2.32
C MET A 1 -14.17 1.76 1.69
N TYR A 2 -13.66 0.75 0.98
CA TYR A 2 -12.35 0.84 0.34
C TYR A 2 -12.45 1.78 -0.88
N LEU A 3 -11.75 2.91 -0.84
CA LEU A 3 -11.64 3.79 -2.00
C LEU A 3 -10.71 3.12 -3.01
N ASN A 4 -11.24 2.77 -4.18
CA ASN A 4 -10.44 2.29 -5.30
C ASN A 4 -9.47 3.40 -5.74
N ASN A 5 -8.21 3.06 -6.05
CA ASN A 5 -7.18 3.97 -6.58
C ASN A 5 -7.69 4.88 -7.70
N LYS A 6 -8.60 4.36 -8.54
CA LYS A 6 -9.25 5.14 -9.61
C LYS A 6 -10.04 6.35 -9.08
N HIS A 7 -10.75 6.23 -7.96
CA HIS A 7 -11.48 7.35 -7.37
C HIS A 7 -10.52 8.36 -6.74
N ILE A 8 -9.42 7.89 -6.16
CA ILE A 8 -8.47 8.75 -5.45
C ILE A 8 -7.78 9.71 -6.43
N HIS A 9 -7.39 9.25 -7.62
CA HIS A 9 -6.84 10.12 -8.66
C HIS A 9 -7.82 11.16 -9.22
N LEU A 10 -9.13 10.94 -9.09
CA LEU A 10 -10.15 11.89 -9.54
C LEU A 10 -10.35 13.02 -8.53
N TYR A 11 -10.25 12.72 -7.23
CA TYR A 11 -10.50 13.69 -6.16
C TYR A 11 -9.22 14.39 -5.66
N LEU A 12 -8.04 13.79 -5.84
CA LEU A 12 -6.76 14.31 -5.35
C LEU A 12 -5.73 14.37 -6.50
N PRO A 13 -5.73 15.45 -7.30
CA PRO A 13 -4.80 15.63 -8.43
C PRO A 13 -3.32 15.53 -8.03
N GLU A 14 -2.97 15.88 -6.80
CA GLU A 14 -1.64 15.79 -6.22
C GLU A 14 -1.14 14.34 -6.06
N LEU A 15 -2.06 13.36 -6.08
CA LEU A 15 -1.75 11.93 -6.05
C LEU A 15 -1.72 11.32 -7.45
N LYS A 16 -1.75 12.12 -8.52
CA LYS A 16 -1.67 11.61 -9.89
C LYS A 16 -0.38 10.80 -10.08
N GLY A 17 -0.55 9.57 -10.56
CA GLY A 17 0.57 8.64 -10.73
C GLY A 17 1.02 7.93 -9.45
N LYS A 18 0.36 8.15 -8.31
CA LYS A 18 0.60 7.42 -7.05
C LYS A 18 -0.56 6.50 -6.67
N GLN A 19 -0.26 5.29 -6.26
CA GLN A 19 -1.25 4.34 -5.77
C GLN A 19 -1.28 4.37 -4.25
N ILE A 20 -2.48 4.27 -3.69
CA ILE A 20 -2.65 4.07 -2.26
C ILE A 20 -2.25 2.65 -1.89
N HIS A 21 -1.40 2.55 -0.88
CA HIS A 21 -0.88 1.30 -0.36
C HIS A 21 -0.99 1.25 1.17
N GLU A 22 -1.08 0.03 1.69
CA GLU A 22 -1.02 -0.22 3.13
C GLU A 22 0.44 -0.18 3.59
N ILE A 23 0.76 0.57 4.64
CA ILE A 23 2.12 0.62 5.21
C ILE A 23 2.47 -0.73 5.85
N HIS A 24 1.52 -1.27 6.61
CA HIS A 24 1.58 -2.56 7.28
C HIS A 24 0.47 -3.44 6.70
N PRO A 25 0.79 -4.50 5.93
CA PRO A 25 -0.25 -5.30 5.28
C PRO A 25 -1.09 -6.10 6.29
N VAL A 26 -2.37 -6.30 5.98
CA VAL A 26 -3.30 -7.08 6.85
C VAL A 26 -2.75 -8.46 7.21
N LYS A 27 -2.05 -9.12 6.28
CA LYS A 27 -1.43 -10.44 6.49
C LYS A 27 -0.38 -10.45 7.60
N PHE A 28 0.20 -9.30 7.92
CA PHE A 28 1.16 -9.12 9.00
C PHE A 28 0.53 -8.48 10.25
N GLY A 29 -0.80 -8.31 10.30
CA GLY A 29 -1.52 -7.73 11.43
C GLY A 29 -1.86 -6.24 11.30
N GLY A 30 -1.71 -5.66 10.11
CA GLY A 30 -2.10 -4.27 9.86
C GLY A 30 -3.61 -4.07 9.74
N SER A 31 -4.05 -2.81 9.88
CA SER A 31 -5.46 -2.43 9.76
C SER A 31 -5.73 -1.74 8.42
N PRO A 32 -6.62 -2.26 7.57
CA PRO A 32 -6.90 -1.67 6.25
C PRO A 32 -7.79 -0.41 6.32
N THR A 33 -8.40 -0.15 7.48
CA THR A 33 -9.29 0.99 7.72
C THR A 33 -8.63 2.10 8.54
N ASP A 34 -7.42 1.86 9.05
CA ASP A 34 -6.66 2.87 9.76
C ASP A 34 -6.04 3.85 8.76
N SER A 35 -6.43 5.12 8.83
CA SER A 35 -5.86 6.17 7.95
C SER A 35 -4.36 6.35 8.14
N ALA A 36 -3.81 6.02 9.31
CA ALA A 36 -2.37 6.07 9.56
C ALA A 36 -1.62 4.91 8.88
N ASN A 37 -2.33 3.83 8.48
CA ASN A 37 -1.75 2.68 7.79
C ASN A 37 -1.79 2.82 6.26
N ILE A 38 -2.07 4.01 5.74
CA ILE A 38 -2.32 4.23 4.32
C ILE A 38 -1.38 5.30 3.78
N ILE A 39 -0.66 5.00 2.69
CA ILE A 39 0.32 5.90 2.08
C ILE A 39 0.22 5.92 0.54
N PRO A 40 0.32 7.09 -0.12
CA PRO A 40 0.43 7.18 -1.57
C PRO A 40 1.87 6.93 -2.05
N LEU A 41 2.05 5.89 -2.87
CA LEU A 41 3.34 5.49 -3.43
C LEU A 41 3.37 5.60 -4.96
N SER A 42 4.49 6.01 -5.53
CA SER A 42 4.76 5.81 -6.96
C SER A 42 4.83 4.32 -7.32
N PRO A 43 4.71 3.93 -8.60
CA PRO A 43 4.82 2.54 -9.01
C PRO A 43 6.15 1.89 -8.61
N LYS A 44 7.24 2.67 -8.59
CA LYS A 44 8.57 2.20 -8.17
C LYS A 44 8.58 1.88 -6.67
N GLU A 45 8.12 2.81 -5.84
CA GLU A 45 8.05 2.64 -4.38
C GLU A 45 7.12 1.47 -4.00
N HIS A 46 5.97 1.35 -4.67
CA HIS A 46 5.06 0.23 -4.48
C HIS A 46 5.73 -1.12 -4.77
N ALA A 47 6.51 -1.21 -5.86
CA ALA A 47 7.23 -2.44 -6.20
C ALA A 47 8.32 -2.78 -5.16
N GLU A 48 9.03 -1.78 -4.63
CA GLU A 48 10.04 -1.95 -3.59
C GLU A 48 9.43 -2.43 -2.26
N ASP A 49 8.31 -1.83 -1.84
CA ASP A 49 7.60 -2.21 -0.62
C ASP A 49 6.99 -3.62 -0.72
N THR A 50 6.33 -3.93 -1.84
CA THR A 50 5.81 -5.28 -2.12
C THR A 50 6.94 -6.32 -2.10
N ARG A 51 8.13 -5.99 -2.61
CA ARG A 51 9.29 -6.89 -2.59
C ARG A 51 9.77 -7.14 -1.17
N TYR A 52 9.84 -6.11 -0.33
CA TYR A 52 10.23 -6.23 1.07
C TYR A 52 9.32 -7.21 1.83
N TRP A 53 8.00 -6.99 1.81
CA TRP A 53 7.04 -7.84 2.51
C TRP A 53 7.04 -9.29 2.03
N ASN A 54 7.18 -9.49 0.71
CA ASN A 54 7.29 -10.83 0.15
C ASN A 54 8.56 -11.56 0.61
N ASN A 55 9.69 -10.85 0.70
CA ASN A 55 10.93 -11.42 1.20
C ASN A 55 10.84 -11.76 2.69
N LEU A 56 10.25 -10.88 3.50
CA LEU A 56 9.98 -11.14 4.92
C LEU A 56 9.11 -12.39 5.08
N MET A 57 8.00 -12.49 4.32
CA MET A 57 7.12 -13.66 4.35
C MET A 57 7.86 -14.96 4.00
N ARG A 58 8.75 -14.94 3.01
CA ARG A 58 9.55 -16.11 2.62
C ARG A 58 10.54 -16.52 3.71
N ASN A 59 11.15 -15.54 4.39
CA ASN A 59 12.10 -15.79 5.46
C ASN A 59 11.42 -16.36 6.71
N LEU A 60 10.21 -15.92 7.04
CA LEU A 60 9.43 -16.45 8.17
C LEU A 60 8.89 -17.88 7.95
N LYS A 61 8.91 -18.38 6.72
CA LYS A 61 8.45 -19.74 6.36
C LYS A 61 9.58 -20.78 6.33
N LYS A 62 10.82 -20.36 6.57
CA LYS A 62 11.98 -21.26 6.69
C LYS A 62 12.16 -21.68 8.13
#